data_AF-A0A3B9KWR0-F1
#
_entry.id   AF-A0A3B9KWR0-F1
#
_cell.length_a   1.000
_cell.length_b   1.000
_cell.length_c   1.000
_cell.angle_alpha   90.00
_cell.angle_beta   90.00
_cell.angle_gamma   90.00
#
_symmetry.space_group_name_H-M   'P 1'
#
loop_
_entity.id
_entity.type
_entity.pdbx_description
1 polymer ?
#
loop_
_entity_poly.entity_id
_entity_poly.type
_entity_poly.pdbx_seq_one_letter_code
_entity_poly.pdbx_strand_id
1 'polypeptide(L)' 'MIKEEIRERLFDLADKKYRDFQSPLIPTVARGTFIGVRTPDLRRLAKTFSDRSDVKNFLDDLPHAYFEENQLHAFL' A
#
# COMPACT_ATOMS: atom_id res chain seq x y z
N MET A 1 4.76 -8.72 -12.01
CA MET A 1 3.72 -7.82 -12.57
C MET A 1 3.74 -6.55 -11.72
N ILE A 2 3.12 -5.44 -12.14
CA ILE A 2 3.25 -4.16 -11.40
C ILE A 2 2.80 -4.27 -9.93
N LYS A 3 1.86 -5.17 -9.62
CA LYS A 3 1.41 -5.47 -8.26
C LYS A 3 2.51 -6.05 -7.38
N GLU A 4 3.29 -7.01 -7.88
CA GLU A 4 4.40 -7.57 -7.11
C GLU A 4 5.47 -6.52 -6.84
N GLU A 5 5.76 -5.65 -7.83
CA GLU A 5 6.71 -4.54 -7.66
C GLU A 5 6.24 -3.54 -6.60
N ILE A 6 4.95 -3.17 -6.63
CA ILE A 6 4.33 -2.32 -5.61
C ILE A 6 4.42 -2.98 -4.23
N ARG A 7 4.11 -4.28 -4.12
CA ARG A 7 4.20 -5.03 -2.85
C ARG A 7 5.61 -5.03 -2.30
N GLU A 8 6.60 -5.38 -3.12
CA GLU A 8 8.01 -5.37 -2.72
C GLU A 8 8.38 -3.99 -2.16
N ARG A 9 7.97 -2.92 -2.87
CA ARG A 9 8.29 -1.57 -2.43
C ARG A 9 7.56 -1.14 -1.15
N LEU A 10 6.34 -1.61 -0.92
CA LEU A 10 5.63 -1.40 0.34
C LEU A 10 6.32 -2.15 1.49
N PHE A 11 6.80 -3.37 1.27
CA PHE A 11 7.53 -4.14 2.27
C PHE A 11 8.90 -3.53 2.61
N ASP A 12 9.59 -2.94 1.63
CA ASP A 12 10.83 -2.19 1.86
C ASP A 12 10.61 -0.98 2.79
N LEU A 13 9.43 -0.37 2.72
CA LEU A 13 9.04 0.79 3.52
C LEU A 13 8.31 0.41 4.82
N ALA A 14 8.27 -0.88 5.17
CA ALA A 14 7.52 -1.37 6.31
C ALA A 14 8.12 -0.89 7.64
N ASP A 15 7.32 -0.16 8.41
CA ASP A 15 7.59 0.23 9.79
C ASP A 15 6.68 -0.58 10.73
N LYS A 16 7.23 -1.65 11.30
CA LYS A 16 6.50 -2.54 12.23
C LYS A 16 5.96 -1.80 13.46
N LYS A 17 6.66 -0.76 13.94
CA LYS A 17 6.19 0.05 15.08
C LYS A 17 4.97 0.87 14.66
N TYR A 18 5.02 1.46 13.47
CA TYR A 18 3.87 2.18 12.91
C TYR A 18 2.69 1.25 12.64
N ARG A 19 2.93 0.05 12.11
CA ARG A 19 1.90 -0.98 11.92
C ARG A 19 1.18 -1.32 13.23
N ASP A 20 1.94 -1.58 14.29
CA ASP A 20 1.39 -1.98 15.59
C ASP A 20 0.65 -0.82 16.27
N PHE A 21 1.01 0.43 15.96
CA PHE A 21 0.26 1.62 16.36
C PHE A 21 -1.02 1.84 15.53
N GLN A 22 -0.97 1.63 14.22
CA GLN A 22 -2.06 1.93 13.29
C GLN A 22 -3.15 0.87 13.29
N SER A 23 -2.78 -0.42 13.28
CA SER A 23 -3.73 -1.53 13.23
C SER A 23 -4.84 -1.49 14.30
N PRO A 24 -4.59 -1.13 15.59
CA PRO A 24 -5.69 -1.00 16.56
C PRO A 24 -6.60 0.22 16.32
N LEU A 25 -6.18 1.21 15.54
CA LEU A 25 -7.01 2.38 15.21
C LEU A 25 -8.10 2.05 14.17
N ILE A 26 -7.95 0.94 13.43
CA ILE A 26 -8.87 0.50 12.40
C ILE A 26 -9.27 -0.96 12.67
N PRO A 27 -10.13 -1.21 13.68
CA PRO A 27 -10.45 -2.56 14.13
C PRO A 27 -11.25 -3.39 13.12
N THR A 28 -11.81 -2.75 12.09
CA THR A 28 -12.55 -3.42 11.01
C THR A 28 -11.66 -4.10 9.98
N VAL A 29 -10.35 -3.83 9.99
CA VAL A 29 -9.37 -4.42 9.08
C VAL A 29 -8.50 -5.41 9.86
N ALA A 30 -8.28 -6.60 9.28
CA ALA A 30 -7.50 -7.63 9.93
C ALA A 30 -6.05 -7.16 10.15
N ARG A 31 -5.53 -7.27 11.38
CA ARG A 31 -4.16 -6.85 11.70
C ARG A 31 -3.09 -7.44 10.76
N GLY A 32 -3.31 -8.66 10.26
CA GLY A 32 -2.41 -9.34 9.32
C GLY A 32 -2.28 -8.69 7.95
N THR A 33 -3.19 -7.78 7.57
CA THR A 33 -3.17 -7.09 6.28
C THR A 33 -2.47 -5.73 6.35
N PHE A 34 -1.95 -5.33 7.51
CA PHE A 34 -1.17 -4.10 7.64
C PHE A 34 0.32 -4.39 7.43
N ILE A 35 0.93 -3.66 6.50
CA ILE A 35 2.39 -3.64 6.31
C ILE A 35 3.01 -2.62 7.28
N GLY A 36 2.37 -1.46 7.45
CA GLY A 36 2.85 -0.35 8.25
C GLY A 36 3.68 0.66 7.45
N VAL A 37 3.14 1.19 6.36
CA VAL A 37 3.82 2.23 5.57
C VAL A 37 3.24 3.60 5.91
N ARG A 38 4.11 4.58 6.13
CA ARG A 38 3.66 5.94 6.47
C ARG A 38 3.05 6.64 5.26
N THR A 39 2.03 7.45 5.49
CA THR A 39 1.33 8.21 4.44
C THR A 39 2.25 9.06 3.53
N PRO A 40 3.30 9.75 4.03
CA PRO A 40 4.21 10.49 3.16
C PRO A 40 4.95 9.59 2.16
N ASP A 41 5.31 8.37 2.56
CA ASP A 41 6.01 7.43 1.70
C ASP A 41 5.07 6.79 0.69
N LEU A 42 3.81 6.51 1.08
CA LEU A 42 2.76 6.10 0.15
C LEU A 42 2.50 7.15 -0.94
N ARG A 43 2.43 8.44 -0.57
CA ARG A 43 2.24 9.52 -1.55
C ARG A 43 3.42 9.65 -2.50
N ARG A 44 4.64 9.49 -1.98
CA ARG A 44 5.86 9.49 -2.80
C ARG A 44 5.85 8.31 -3.78
N LEU A 45 5.45 7.14 -3.29
CA LEU A 45 5.32 5.93 -4.09
C LEU A 45 4.26 6.12 -5.19
N ALA A 46 3.08 6.62 -4.86
CA ALA A 46 2.02 6.90 -5.83
C ALA A 46 2.53 7.80 -6.97
N LYS A 47 3.25 8.87 -6.64
CA LYS A 47 3.84 9.78 -7.64
C LYS A 47 4.88 9.09 -8.54
N THR A 48 5.59 8.08 -8.05
CA THR A 48 6.52 7.30 -8.88
C THR A 48 5.80 6.37 -9.86
N PHE A 49 4.64 5.84 -9.47
CA PHE A 49 3.87 4.90 -10.29
C PHE A 49 2.80 5.57 -11.17
N SER A 50 2.37 6.79 -10.85
CA SER A 50 1.31 7.51 -11.58
C SER A 50 1.62 7.74 -13.05
N ASP A 51 2.89 7.91 -13.39
CA ASP A 51 3.34 8.21 -14.76
C ASP A 51 3.55 6.93 -15.60
N ARG A 52 3.37 5.74 -15.01
CA ARG A 52 3.56 4.47 -15.71
C ARG A 52 2.29 4.01 -16.42
N SER A 53 2.43 3.53 -17.64
CA SER A 53 1.32 3.03 -18.46
C SER A 53 0.67 1.75 -17.91
N ASP A 54 1.40 0.96 -17.12
CA ASP A 54 0.92 -0.29 -16.53
C ASP A 54 0.22 -0.11 -15.17
N VAL A 55 0.16 1.11 -14.62
CA VAL A 55 -0.47 1.39 -13.32
C VAL A 55 -1.96 1.03 -13.29
N LYS A 56 -2.63 1.15 -14.44
CA LYS A 56 -4.03 0.74 -14.58
C LYS A 56 -4.24 -0.74 -14.25
N ASN A 57 -3.26 -1.60 -14.55
CA ASN A 57 -3.35 -3.03 -14.20
C ASN A 57 -3.37 -3.24 -12.68
N PHE A 58 -2.72 -2.38 -11.90
CA PHE A 58 -2.82 -2.42 -10.43
C PHE A 58 -4.19 -1.93 -9.93
N LEU A 59 -4.72 -0.87 -10.56
CA LEU A 59 -6.04 -0.33 -10.19
C LEU A 59 -7.18 -1.31 -10.51
N ASP A 60 -7.06 -2.05 -11.61
CA ASP A 60 -8.03 -3.05 -12.05
C ASP A 60 -7.88 -4.41 -11.31
N ASP A 61 -6.73 -4.67 -10.66
CA ASP A 61 -6.45 -5.91 -9.92
C ASP A 61 -6.99 -5.86 -8.48
N LEU A 62 -8.32 -5.94 -8.39
CA LEU A 62 -9.09 -5.99 -7.14
C LEU A 62 -9.56 -7.42 -6.83
N PRO A 63 -9.64 -7.81 -5.53
CA PRO A 63 -9.38 -7.01 -4.33
C PRO A 63 -7.89 -6.95 -3.94
N HIS A 64 -7.50 -5.86 -3.27
CA HIS A 64 -6.18 -5.70 -2.67
C HIS A 64 -6.00 -6.55 -1.42
N ALA A 65 -4.80 -7.08 -1.20
CA ALA A 65 -4.49 -7.94 -0.08
C ALA A 65 -4.06 -7.16 1.18
N TYR A 66 -3.41 -6.00 0.99
CA TYR A 66 -2.89 -5.20 2.09
C TYR A 66 -3.64 -3.87 2.23
N PHE A 67 -3.69 -3.36 3.46
CA PHE A 67 -4.31 -2.06 3.74
C PHE A 67 -3.62 -0.94 2.96
N GLU A 68 -2.29 -0.97 2.91
CA GLU A 68 -1.48 0.02 2.20
C GLU A 68 -1.67 0.00 0.69
N GLU A 69 -2.02 -1.15 0.09
CA GLU A 69 -2.39 -1.23 -1.33
C GLU A 69 -3.68 -0.45 -1.60
N ASN A 70 -4.68 -0.56 -0.71
CA ASN A 70 -5.91 0.21 -0.81
C ASN A 70 -5.65 1.71 -0.66
N GLN A 71 -4.76 2.10 0.27
CA GLN A 71 -4.35 3.49 0.44
C GLN A 71 -3.58 4.00 -0.78
N LEU A 72 -2.69 3.19 -1.35
CA LEU A 72 -1.95 3.54 -2.56
C LEU A 72 -2.88 3.70 -3.76
N HIS A 73 -3.85 2.80 -3.95
CA HIS A 73 -4.90 2.94 -4.98
C HIS A 73 -5.64 4.27 -4.83
N ALA A 74 -5.98 4.70 -3.62
CA ALA A 74 -6.64 5.99 -3.40
C ALA A 74 -5.75 7.22 -3.69
N PHE A 75 -4.42 7.06 -3.74
CA PHE A 75 -3.47 8.14 -4.05
C PHE A 75 -3.03 8.18 -5.52
N LEU A 76 -3.21 7.07 -6.25
CA LEU A 76 -2.95 6.94 -7.68
C LEU A 76 -4.13 7.48 -8.50
#